data_AF-A0A959NPT7-F1
#
_entry.id   AF-A0A959NPT7-F1
#
_cell.length_a   1.000
_cell.length_b   1.000
_cell.length_c   1.000
_cell.angle_alpha   90.00
_cell.angle_beta   90.00
_cell.angle_gamma   90.00
#
_symmetry.space_group_name_H-M   'P 1'
#
loop_
_entity.id
_entity.type
_entity.pdbx_description
1 polymer ?
#
loop_
_entity_poly.entity_id
_entity_poly.type
_entity_poly.pdbx_seq_one_letter_code
_entity_poly.pdbx_strand_id
1 'polypeptide(L)'
;MDECKILQKPLDQLLQPIAEMIEKLDIKQHIAQVEASIADNDVALIFRHLKPIGIKDRSVLLNFSSNHKVRVFLQSKGPKTIIELTDNPEKSEPLFFEIPEYKIKMEFLPSDFIQVNKRMNEKMIAQALSLLEISENDVILDLFCGLGNFTLPLATKVKQVVGVEGEKSLVERAQHNSKINNLQNIEF
;
A
#
# COMPACT_ATOMS: atom_id res chain seq x y z
N MET A 1 -3.73 2.14 23.96
CA MET A 1 -2.77 1.13 23.50
C MET A 1 -1.57 1.93 23.10
N ASP A 2 -0.54 1.91 23.94
CA ASP A 2 0.45 2.98 23.94
C ASP A 2 1.76 2.52 23.27
N GLU A 3 1.90 1.20 23.06
CA GLU A 3 2.98 0.58 22.30
C GLU A 3 2.49 -0.64 21.51
N CYS A 4 3.16 -0.94 20.39
CA CYS A 4 3.00 -2.18 19.64
C CYS A 4 4.38 -2.65 19.14
N LYS A 5 4.96 -3.65 19.82
CA LYS A 5 6.36 -4.08 19.60
C LYS A 5 6.64 -4.75 18.26
N ILE A 6 5.58 -5.21 17.58
CA ILE A 6 5.68 -5.83 16.26
C ILE A 6 5.48 -4.81 15.13
N LEU A 7 5.05 -3.60 15.44
CA LEU A 7 4.82 -2.54 14.47
C LEU A 7 6.17 -1.99 14.00
N GLN A 8 6.30 -1.78 12.69
CA GLN A 8 7.54 -1.25 12.14
C GLN A 8 7.64 0.26 12.35
N LYS A 9 8.87 0.74 12.48
CA LYS A 9 9.16 2.18 12.43
C LYS A 9 8.83 2.74 11.04
N PRO A 10 8.33 3.99 10.95
CA PRO A 10 8.12 4.92 12.06
C PRO A 10 6.75 4.78 12.75
N LEU A 11 5.90 3.84 12.35
CA LEU A 11 4.50 3.75 12.80
C LEU A 11 4.35 3.39 14.29
N ASP A 12 5.27 2.62 14.86
CA ASP A 12 5.34 2.33 16.30
C ASP A 12 5.36 3.60 17.17
N GLN A 13 6.03 4.65 16.70
CA GLN A 13 6.15 5.94 17.38
C GLN A 13 4.95 6.86 17.15
N LEU A 14 4.03 6.50 16.24
CA LEU A 14 2.89 7.34 15.89
C LEU A 14 1.61 6.97 16.66
N LEU A 15 1.58 5.87 17.42
CA LEU A 15 0.38 5.44 18.14
C LEU A 15 -0.15 6.52 19.11
N GLN A 16 0.73 7.02 20.00
CA GLN A 16 0.35 8.08 20.93
C GLN A 16 0.07 9.41 20.21
N PRO A 17 0.92 9.90 19.28
CA PRO A 17 0.61 11.09 18.49
C PRO A 17 -0.72 11.03 17.74
N ILE A 18 -1.09 9.89 17.14
CA ILE A 18 -2.38 9.69 16.46
C ILE A 18 -3.52 9.83 17.47
N ALA A 19 -3.41 9.19 18.64
CA ALA A 19 -4.45 9.27 19.68
C ALA A 19 -4.64 10.71 20.18
N GLU A 20 -3.54 11.41 20.49
CA GLU A 20 -3.58 12.82 20.93
C GLU A 20 -4.12 13.76 19.86
N MET A 21 -3.85 13.48 18.59
CA MET A 21 -4.40 14.24 17.47
C MET A 21 -5.91 14.02 17.34
N ILE A 22 -6.38 12.77 17.41
CA ILE A 22 -7.81 12.45 17.35
C ILE A 22 -8.58 13.17 18.46
N GLU A 23 -8.03 13.28 19.67
CA GLU A 23 -8.67 14.00 20.77
C GLU A 23 -8.92 15.49 20.51
N LYS A 24 -8.18 16.09 19.56
CA LYS A 24 -8.33 17.50 19.15
C LYS A 24 -9.40 17.71 18.08
N LEU A 25 -9.89 16.65 17.44
CA LEU A 25 -10.92 16.72 16.41
C LEU A 25 -12.31 16.96 17.01
N ASP A 26 -13.09 17.84 16.39
CA ASP A 26 -14.51 18.04 16.75
C ASP A 26 -15.30 16.76 16.50
N ILE A 27 -14.96 16.02 15.44
CA ILE A 27 -15.61 14.74 15.08
C ILE A 27 -15.00 13.51 15.75
N LYS A 28 -14.20 13.63 16.81
CA LYS A 28 -13.43 12.50 17.38
C LYS A 28 -14.25 11.22 17.66
N GLN A 29 -15.49 11.36 18.15
CA GLN A 29 -16.40 10.23 18.40
C GLN A 29 -16.94 9.57 17.11
N HIS A 30 -16.63 10.14 15.96
CA HIS A 30 -17.05 9.69 14.64
C HIS A 30 -15.87 9.27 13.75
N ILE A 31 -14.66 9.18 14.31
CA ILE A 31 -13.55 8.47 13.69
C ILE A 31 -13.69 6.99 14.05
N ALA A 32 -14.00 6.16 13.05
CA ALA A 32 -14.32 4.75 13.27
C ALA A 32 -13.07 3.87 13.37
N GLN A 33 -12.07 4.14 12.53
CA GLN A 33 -10.81 3.41 12.50
C GLN A 33 -9.73 4.27 11.83
N VAL A 34 -8.48 3.94 12.13
CA VAL A 34 -7.29 4.43 11.43
C VAL A 34 -6.56 3.21 10.86
N GLU A 35 -6.40 3.18 9.55
CA GLU A 35 -5.56 2.18 8.87
C GLU A 35 -4.22 2.80 8.52
N ALA A 36 -3.15 2.01 8.53
CA ALA A 36 -1.81 2.48 8.27
C ALA A 36 -1.07 1.55 7.33
N SER A 37 -0.40 2.15 6.34
CA SER A 37 0.42 1.45 5.34
C SER A 37 1.79 2.11 5.28
N ILE A 38 2.85 1.32 5.37
CA ILE A 38 4.23 1.80 5.26
C ILE A 38 4.72 1.49 3.85
N ALA A 39 5.01 2.54 3.09
CA ALA A 39 5.68 2.48 1.80
C ALA A 39 7.18 2.78 1.97
N ASP A 40 7.97 2.56 0.93
CA ASP A 40 9.39 2.92 0.94
C ASP A 40 9.59 4.44 0.87
N ASN A 41 8.63 5.18 0.28
CA ASN A 41 8.67 6.63 0.17
C ASN A 41 7.91 7.40 1.26
N ASP A 42 6.93 6.79 1.93
CA ASP A 42 6.09 7.49 2.92
C ASP A 42 5.30 6.53 3.83
N VAL A 43 4.64 7.07 4.84
CA VAL A 43 3.62 6.37 5.64
C VAL A 43 2.25 6.96 5.34
N ALA A 44 1.32 6.13 4.92
CA ALA A 44 -0.06 6.51 4.66
C ALA A 44 -0.96 6.14 5.84
N LEU A 45 -1.76 7.09 6.30
CA LEU A 45 -2.78 6.90 7.34
C LEU A 45 -4.17 7.19 6.76
N ILE A 46 -5.05 6.20 6.75
CA ILE A 46 -6.46 6.38 6.33
C ILE A 46 -7.32 6.57 7.57
N PHE A 47 -7.97 7.73 7.67
CA PHE A 47 -8.95 8.03 8.72
C PHE A 47 -10.36 7.79 8.19
N ARG A 48 -11.02 6.73 8.69
CA ARG A 48 -12.43 6.48 8.40
C ARG A 48 -13.30 7.36 9.28
N HIS A 49 -14.10 8.22 8.65
CA HIS A 49 -14.94 9.18 9.36
C HIS A 49 -16.42 9.03 8.99
N LEU A 50 -17.30 9.06 10.00
CA LEU A 50 -18.74 8.86 9.86
C LEU A 50 -19.54 10.16 9.73
N LYS A 51 -18.87 11.31 9.92
CA LYS A 51 -19.43 12.66 9.70
C LYS A 51 -18.51 13.48 8.80
N PRO A 52 -19.01 14.50 8.08
CA PRO A 52 -18.17 15.41 7.30
C PRO A 52 -17.08 16.05 8.16
N ILE A 53 -15.87 16.18 7.62
CA ILE A 53 -14.73 16.83 8.29
C ILE A 53 -14.83 18.34 8.07
N GLY A 54 -14.93 19.09 9.17
CA GLY A 54 -14.97 20.56 9.15
C GLY A 54 -13.59 21.20 8.92
N ILE A 55 -13.56 22.52 8.72
CA ILE A 55 -12.33 23.28 8.43
C ILE A 55 -11.29 23.10 9.54
N LYS A 56 -11.71 23.22 10.81
CA LYS A 56 -10.82 23.04 11.98
C LYS A 56 -10.15 21.66 11.97
N ASP A 57 -10.94 20.61 11.80
CA ASP A 57 -10.44 19.23 11.79
C ASP A 57 -9.50 18.97 10.62
N ARG A 58 -9.78 19.53 9.43
CA ARG A 58 -8.86 19.48 8.28
C ARG A 58 -7.53 20.13 8.62
N SER A 59 -7.52 21.30 9.26
CA SER A 59 -6.29 21.97 9.70
C SER A 59 -5.51 21.14 10.72
N VAL A 60 -6.18 20.49 11.68
CA VAL A 60 -5.53 19.58 12.64
C VAL A 60 -4.85 18.42 11.92
N LEU A 61 -5.54 17.79 10.97
CA LEU A 61 -5.02 16.65 10.20
C LEU A 61 -3.87 17.03 9.26
N LEU A 62 -3.94 18.17 8.58
CA LEU A 62 -2.86 18.70 7.72
C LEU A 62 -1.60 19.05 8.53
N ASN A 63 -1.78 19.67 9.71
CA ASN A 63 -0.67 19.95 10.62
C ASN A 63 -0.03 18.65 11.13
N PHE A 64 -0.85 17.63 11.43
CA PHE A 64 -0.34 16.32 11.83
C PHE A 64 0.47 15.66 10.72
N SER A 65 -0.06 15.64 9.48
CA SER A 65 0.64 15.16 8.28
C SER A 65 2.02 15.81 8.14
N SER A 66 2.08 17.14 8.23
CA SER A 66 3.33 17.90 8.10
C SER A 66 4.33 17.63 9.24
N ASN A 67 3.86 17.63 10.49
CA ASN A 67 4.73 17.49 11.66
C ASN A 67 5.33 16.08 11.80
N HIS A 68 4.57 15.06 11.42
CA HIS A 68 4.99 13.66 11.53
C HIS A 68 5.52 13.06 10.24
N LYS A 69 5.53 13.83 9.13
CA LYS A 69 5.97 13.39 7.80
C LYS A 69 5.23 12.12 7.37
N VAL A 70 3.91 12.20 7.40
CA VAL A 70 3.00 11.12 6.97
C VAL A 70 1.96 11.68 6.03
N ARG A 71 1.45 10.85 5.13
CA ARG A 71 0.33 11.19 4.25
C ARG A 71 -0.99 10.81 4.90
N VAL A 72 -1.91 11.76 4.95
CA VAL A 72 -3.23 11.57 5.55
C VAL A 72 -4.26 11.39 4.44
N PHE A 73 -5.06 10.34 4.55
CA PHE A 73 -6.16 10.02 3.67
C PHE A 73 -7.47 9.99 4.47
N LEU A 74 -8.57 10.38 3.82
CA LEU A 74 -9.90 10.40 4.41
C LEU A 74 -10.79 9.38 3.71
N GLN A 75 -11.49 8.56 4.50
CA GLN A 75 -12.47 7.60 3.99
C GLN A 75 -13.85 7.93 4.57
N SER A 76 -14.74 8.45 3.73
CA SER A 76 -16.10 8.82 4.15
C SER A 76 -17.10 7.66 4.11
N LYS A 77 -16.85 6.66 3.26
CA LYS A 77 -17.69 5.45 3.09
C LYS A 77 -16.81 4.22 2.81
N GLY A 78 -17.02 3.54 1.68
CA GLY A 78 -16.20 2.40 1.27
C GLY A 78 -14.85 2.82 0.66
N PRO A 79 -14.02 1.84 0.25
CA PRO A 79 -12.65 2.07 -0.25
C PRO A 79 -12.55 3.09 -1.39
N LYS A 80 -13.55 3.14 -2.27
CA LYS A 80 -13.62 4.10 -3.39
C LYS A 80 -13.74 5.57 -2.99
N THR A 81 -13.96 5.86 -1.70
CA THR A 81 -14.06 7.24 -1.17
C THR A 81 -12.78 7.73 -0.52
N ILE A 82 -11.71 6.93 -0.56
CA ILE A 82 -10.41 7.31 -0.03
C ILE A 82 -9.85 8.44 -0.89
N ILE A 83 -9.59 9.58 -0.26
CA ILE A 83 -8.98 10.75 -0.87
C ILE A 83 -7.83 11.23 0.00
N GLU A 84 -6.74 11.67 -0.62
CA GLU A 84 -5.65 12.29 0.11
C GLU A 84 -6.06 13.68 0.60
N LEU A 85 -5.78 13.97 1.86
CA LEU A 85 -5.92 15.30 2.43
C LEU A 85 -4.57 16.03 2.26
N THR A 86 -4.47 16.80 1.18
CA THR A 86 -3.27 17.58 0.84
C THR A 86 -3.66 18.92 0.23
N ASP A 87 -2.83 19.94 0.46
CA ASP A 87 -2.96 21.25 -0.19
C ASP A 87 -2.34 21.27 -1.61
N ASN A 88 -1.58 20.23 -1.98
CA ASN A 88 -0.86 20.15 -3.26
C ASN A 88 -1.06 18.78 -3.94
N PRO A 89 -2.29 18.44 -4.40
CA PRO A 89 -2.59 17.12 -4.95
C PRO A 89 -1.75 16.77 -6.19
N GLU A 90 -1.41 17.77 -7.00
CA GLU A 90 -0.59 17.63 -8.23
C GLU A 90 0.84 17.10 -7.96
N LYS A 91 1.34 17.27 -6.72
CA LYS A 91 2.69 16.84 -6.32
C LYS A 91 2.71 15.47 -5.64
N SER A 92 1.55 14.83 -5.53
CA SER A 92 1.42 13.59 -4.80
C SER A 92 1.99 12.42 -5.62
N GLU A 93 3.09 11.84 -5.15
CA GLU A 93 3.69 10.66 -5.78
C GLU A 93 2.94 9.37 -5.41
N PRO A 94 2.94 8.33 -6.27
CA PRO A 94 2.43 7.02 -5.89
C PRO A 94 3.17 6.44 -4.68
N LEU A 95 2.44 5.76 -3.79
CA LEU A 95 3.08 4.93 -2.77
C LEU A 95 3.69 3.71 -3.45
N PHE A 96 4.89 3.32 -3.03
CA PHE A 96 5.53 2.13 -3.57
C PHE A 96 6.36 1.36 -2.56
N PHE A 97 6.59 0.09 -2.85
CA PHE A 97 7.67 -0.68 -2.24
C PHE A 97 8.47 -1.39 -3.32
N GLU A 98 9.75 -1.58 -3.07
CA GLU A 98 10.64 -2.30 -3.97
C GLU A 98 10.81 -3.77 -3.54
N ILE A 99 11.10 -4.62 -4.52
CA ILE A 99 11.56 -6.00 -4.37
C ILE A 99 12.96 -6.06 -5.02
N PRO A 100 14.02 -5.67 -4.29
CA PRO A 100 15.31 -5.34 -4.91
C PRO A 100 15.97 -6.48 -5.67
N GLU A 101 15.81 -7.73 -5.19
CA GLU A 101 16.38 -8.93 -5.82
C GLU A 101 15.94 -9.09 -7.28
N TYR A 102 14.69 -8.71 -7.58
CA TYR A 102 14.10 -8.80 -8.91
C TYR A 102 14.03 -7.45 -9.63
N LYS A 103 14.56 -6.37 -9.02
CA LYS A 103 14.51 -4.99 -9.53
C LYS A 103 13.07 -4.55 -9.85
N ILE A 104 12.12 -4.98 -9.03
CA ILE A 104 10.70 -4.64 -9.20
C ILE A 104 10.32 -3.51 -8.26
N LYS A 105 9.63 -2.49 -8.80
CA LYS A 105 8.93 -1.45 -8.05
C LYS A 105 7.43 -1.73 -8.08
N MET A 106 6.80 -1.88 -6.92
CA MET A 106 5.36 -2.11 -6.79
C MET A 106 4.68 -0.83 -6.33
N GLU A 107 3.94 -0.16 -7.22
CA GLU A 107 3.07 0.95 -6.85
C GLU A 107 1.71 0.43 -6.36
N PHE A 108 1.20 1.05 -5.30
CA PHE A 108 -0.04 0.62 -4.63
C PHE A 108 -0.82 1.82 -4.08
N LEU A 109 -2.12 1.63 -3.84
CA LEU A 109 -2.98 2.57 -3.12
C LEU A 109 -3.00 2.23 -1.63
N PRO A 110 -3.27 3.21 -0.74
CA PRO A 110 -3.27 2.99 0.71
C PRO A 110 -4.16 1.84 1.20
N SER A 111 -5.24 1.53 0.48
CA SER A 111 -6.19 0.44 0.80
C SER A 111 -5.93 -0.87 0.08
N ASP A 112 -4.94 -0.93 -0.81
CA ASP A 112 -4.61 -2.16 -1.51
C ASP A 112 -4.02 -3.17 -0.53
N PHE A 113 -4.30 -4.45 -0.77
CA PHE A 113 -3.69 -5.51 0.00
C PHE A 113 -2.20 -5.62 -0.34
N ILE A 114 -1.36 -5.33 0.65
CA ILE A 114 0.09 -5.55 0.61
C ILE A 114 0.52 -6.47 1.75
N GLN A 115 1.67 -7.11 1.59
CA GLN A 115 2.23 -7.95 2.65
C GLN A 115 2.77 -7.07 3.78
N VAL A 116 2.17 -7.18 4.97
CA VAL A 116 2.50 -6.35 6.15
C VAL A 116 3.99 -6.45 6.53
N ASN A 117 4.60 -7.61 6.35
CA ASN A 117 6.01 -7.83 6.66
C ASN A 117 6.85 -7.90 5.37
N LYS A 118 7.35 -6.74 4.93
CA LYS A 118 8.18 -6.62 3.71
C LYS A 118 9.33 -7.63 3.66
N ARG A 119 10.11 -7.74 4.74
CA ARG A 119 11.27 -8.66 4.79
C ARG A 119 10.86 -10.13 4.67
N MET A 120 9.70 -10.50 5.23
CA MET A 120 9.19 -11.87 5.07
C MET A 120 8.65 -12.09 3.67
N ASN A 121 7.99 -11.08 3.08
CA ASN A 121 7.51 -11.14 1.71
C ASN A 121 8.65 -11.40 0.71
N GLU A 122 9.74 -10.64 0.80
CA GLU A 122 10.93 -10.84 -0.06
C GLU A 122 11.45 -12.28 0.03
N LYS A 123 11.59 -12.81 1.26
CA LYS A 123 12.01 -14.20 1.48
C LYS A 123 11.01 -15.21 0.94
N MET A 124 9.71 -14.95 1.10
CA MET A 124 8.64 -15.81 0.61
C MET A 124 8.66 -15.88 -0.93
N ILE A 125 8.83 -14.74 -1.60
CA ILE A 125 8.98 -14.68 -3.06
C ILE A 125 10.20 -15.49 -3.49
N ALA A 126 11.38 -15.21 -2.92
CA ALA A 126 12.60 -15.93 -3.29
C ALA A 126 12.51 -17.44 -3.05
N GLN A 127 11.91 -17.85 -1.93
CA GLN A 127 11.69 -19.25 -1.61
C GLN A 127 10.73 -19.91 -2.61
N ALA A 128 9.62 -19.24 -2.99
CA ALA A 128 8.66 -19.78 -3.94
C ALA A 128 9.28 -19.96 -5.32
N LEU A 129 10.00 -18.96 -5.83
CA LEU A 129 10.70 -19.04 -7.12
C LEU A 129 11.76 -20.15 -7.15
N SER A 130 12.49 -20.32 -6.04
CA SER A 130 13.48 -21.39 -5.89
C SER A 130 12.83 -22.79 -5.90
N LEU A 131 11.73 -22.98 -5.17
CA LEU A 131 11.02 -24.25 -5.09
C LEU A 131 10.31 -24.66 -6.38
N LEU A 132 9.92 -23.69 -7.21
CA LEU A 132 9.29 -23.95 -8.51
C LEU A 132 10.29 -24.48 -9.55
N GLU A 133 11.60 -24.39 -9.30
CA GLU A 133 12.67 -24.83 -10.22
C GLU A 133 12.48 -24.27 -11.65
N ILE A 134 12.10 -23.00 -11.74
CA ILE A 134 11.67 -22.35 -12.98
C ILE A 134 12.79 -22.24 -14.02
N SER A 135 12.40 -22.37 -15.29
CA SER A 135 13.21 -22.18 -16.48
C SER A 135 12.76 -20.97 -17.30
N GLU A 136 13.67 -20.39 -18.08
CA GLU A 136 13.38 -19.30 -19.02
C GLU A 136 12.32 -19.67 -20.08
N ASN A 137 12.03 -20.96 -20.27
CA ASN A 137 11.02 -21.44 -21.23
C ASN A 137 9.62 -21.65 -20.62
N ASP A 138 9.48 -21.53 -19.30
CA ASP A 138 8.24 -21.86 -18.62
C ASP A 138 7.13 -20.83 -18.85
N VAL A 139 5.90 -21.33 -18.87
CA VAL A 139 4.68 -20.53 -18.83
C VAL A 139 4.00 -20.81 -17.50
N ILE A 140 3.89 -19.79 -16.65
CA ILE A 140 3.42 -19.93 -15.27
C ILE A 140 2.05 -19.30 -15.11
N LEU A 141 1.17 -19.99 -14.37
CA LEU A 141 -0.12 -19.47 -13.93
C LEU A 141 -0.04 -19.06 -12.46
N ASP A 142 -0.29 -17.80 -12.16
CA ASP A 142 -0.33 -17.23 -10.80
C ASP A 142 -1.79 -16.93 -10.42
N LEU A 143 -2.38 -17.75 -9.55
CA LEU A 143 -3.78 -17.63 -9.13
C LEU A 143 -3.89 -16.78 -7.86
N PHE A 144 -4.89 -15.90 -7.81
CA PHE A 144 -5.10 -14.91 -6.74
C PHE A 144 -3.91 -13.96 -6.60
N CYS A 145 -3.44 -13.46 -7.74
CA CYS A 145 -2.16 -12.75 -7.83
C CYS A 145 -2.17 -11.35 -7.21
N GLY A 146 -3.35 -10.81 -6.87
CA GLY A 146 -3.51 -9.45 -6.37
C GLY A 146 -2.89 -8.43 -7.31
N LEU A 147 -2.07 -7.53 -6.76
CA LEU A 147 -1.32 -6.51 -7.50
C LEU A 147 -0.03 -7.03 -8.18
N GLY A 148 0.18 -8.35 -8.19
CA GLY A 148 1.27 -9.02 -8.91
C GLY A 148 2.52 -9.33 -8.08
N ASN A 149 2.35 -9.63 -6.78
CA ASN A 149 3.45 -9.80 -5.83
C ASN A 149 4.42 -10.95 -6.20
N PHE A 150 3.90 -12.05 -6.75
CA PHE A 150 4.71 -13.14 -7.30
C PHE A 150 4.83 -13.05 -8.82
N THR A 151 3.76 -12.63 -9.49
CA THR A 151 3.67 -12.51 -10.95
C THR A 151 4.82 -11.72 -11.55
N LEU A 152 5.10 -10.53 -11.00
CA LEU A 152 6.15 -9.65 -11.53
C LEU A 152 7.55 -10.23 -11.33
N PRO A 153 7.94 -10.70 -10.12
CA PRO A 153 9.19 -11.44 -9.94
C PRO A 153 9.34 -12.65 -10.88
N LEU A 154 8.30 -13.48 -11.04
CA LEU A 154 8.32 -14.65 -11.92
C LEU A 154 8.63 -14.24 -13.37
N ALA A 155 7.99 -13.17 -13.85
CA ALA A 155 8.16 -12.68 -15.22
C ALA A 155 9.60 -12.22 -15.53
N THR A 156 10.42 -11.92 -14.51
CA THR A 156 11.84 -11.63 -14.72
C THR A 156 12.69 -12.86 -15.06
N LYS A 157 12.13 -14.07 -14.95
CA LYS A 157 12.85 -15.35 -15.06
C LYS A 157 12.28 -16.34 -16.06
N VAL A 158 11.06 -16.12 -16.57
CA VAL A 158 10.34 -17.11 -17.37
C VAL A 158 9.82 -16.53 -18.69
N LYS A 159 9.36 -17.41 -19.58
CA LYS A 159 8.88 -17.01 -20.91
C LYS A 159 7.61 -16.18 -20.81
N GLN A 160 6.66 -16.59 -19.97
CA GLN A 160 5.38 -15.91 -19.81
C GLN A 160 4.77 -16.20 -18.44
N VAL A 161 4.06 -15.23 -17.88
CA VAL A 161 3.24 -15.41 -16.68
C VAL A 161 1.80 -14.96 -16.96
N VAL A 162 0.83 -15.73 -16.52
CA VAL A 162 -0.59 -15.36 -16.53
C VAL A 162 -1.05 -15.21 -15.09
N GLY A 163 -1.41 -14.00 -14.67
CA GLY A 163 -1.99 -13.71 -13.37
C GLY A 163 -3.52 -13.77 -13.43
N VAL A 164 -4.17 -14.35 -12.42
CA VAL A 164 -5.63 -14.36 -12.29
C VAL A 164 -6.02 -13.74 -10.95
N GLU A 165 -6.85 -12.70 -11.00
CA GLU A 165 -7.33 -11.98 -9.81
C GLU A 165 -8.83 -11.70 -9.90
N GLY A 166 -9.55 -11.84 -8.79
CA GLY A 166 -10.99 -11.63 -8.71
C GLY A 166 -11.39 -10.16 -8.56
N GLU A 167 -10.50 -9.30 -8.08
CA GLU A 167 -10.75 -7.88 -7.92
C GLU A 167 -10.20 -7.05 -9.10
N LYS A 168 -11.11 -6.42 -9.86
CA LYS A 168 -10.76 -5.59 -11.03
C LYS A 168 -9.75 -4.48 -10.72
N SER A 169 -9.86 -3.80 -9.57
CA SER A 169 -8.94 -2.74 -9.16
C SER A 169 -7.51 -3.24 -9.01
N LEU A 170 -7.34 -4.46 -8.48
CA LEU A 170 -6.04 -5.10 -8.30
C LEU A 170 -5.47 -5.56 -9.64
N VAL A 171 -6.29 -6.08 -10.56
CA VAL A 171 -5.88 -6.38 -11.95
C VAL A 171 -5.35 -5.11 -12.64
N GLU A 172 -6.09 -4.00 -12.56
CA GLU A 172 -5.66 -2.72 -13.14
C GLU A 172 -4.33 -2.23 -12.50
N ARG A 173 -4.15 -2.45 -11.19
CA ARG A 173 -2.89 -2.16 -10.49
C ARG A 173 -1.74 -3.05 -10.96
N ALA A 174 -1.98 -4.35 -11.11
CA ALA A 174 -0.99 -5.32 -11.55
C ALA A 174 -0.54 -5.03 -13.00
N GLN A 175 -1.47 -4.69 -13.88
CA GLN A 175 -1.18 -4.24 -15.24
C GLN A 175 -0.37 -2.94 -15.27
N HIS A 176 -0.69 -1.97 -14.39
CA HIS A 176 0.11 -0.76 -14.21
C HIS A 176 1.53 -1.09 -13.75
N ASN A 177 1.66 -1.94 -12.72
CA ASN A 177 2.96 -2.38 -12.21
C ASN A 177 3.78 -3.11 -13.29
N SER A 178 3.17 -3.94 -14.13
CA SER A 178 3.85 -4.58 -15.26
C SER A 178 4.46 -3.54 -16.21
N LYS A 179 3.70 -2.47 -16.52
CA LYS A 179 4.14 -1.41 -17.43
C LYS A 179 5.30 -0.59 -16.86
N ILE A 180 5.22 -0.13 -15.60
CA ILE A 180 6.28 0.68 -15.00
C ILE A 180 7.59 -0.12 -14.80
N ASN A 181 7.50 -1.45 -14.68
CA ASN A 181 8.65 -2.35 -14.62
C ASN A 181 9.12 -2.87 -16.00
N ASN A 182 8.50 -2.42 -17.10
CA ASN A 182 8.82 -2.83 -18.47
C ASN A 182 8.71 -4.35 -18.72
N LEU A 183 7.78 -5.02 -18.03
CA LEU A 183 7.50 -6.44 -18.22
C LEU A 183 6.42 -6.61 -19.28
N GLN A 184 6.76 -7.26 -20.39
CA GLN A 184 5.89 -7.45 -21.56
C GLN A 184 5.35 -8.88 -21.68
N ASN A 185 5.87 -9.79 -20.87
CA ASN A 185 5.56 -11.22 -20.86
C ASN A 185 4.54 -11.59 -19.77
N ILE A 186 3.67 -10.65 -19.38
CA ILE A 186 2.63 -10.88 -18.38
C ILE A 186 1.25 -10.62 -19.00
N GLU A 187 0.30 -11.51 -18.72
CA GLU A 187 -1.14 -11.32 -18.98
C GLU A 187 -1.93 -11.37 -17.66
N PHE A 188 -3.00 -10.58 -17.56
CA PHE A 188 -3.94 -10.55 -16.44
C PHE A 188 -5.38 -10.49 -16.96
#